data_AF-A0A7S1H3W6-F1
#
_entry.id   AF-A0A7S1H3W6-F1
#
_cell.length_a   1.000
_cell.length_b   1.000
_cell.length_c   1.000
_cell.angle_alpha   90.00
_cell.angle_beta   90.00
_cell.angle_gamma   90.00
#
_symmetry.space_group_name_H-M   'P 1'
#
loop_
_entity.id
_entity.type
_entity.pdbx_description
1 polymer ?
#
loop_
_entity_poly.entity_id
_entity_poly.type
_entity_poly.pdbx_seq_one_letter_code
_entity_poly.pdbx_strand_id
1 'polypeptide(L)'
;VQGSIKSREVTATYLQDECTLSIAINVPPNFPLKNAEVDGKKTLGIPENRFKRWSLQIRQIINNQDGTLLDALLLWKKNVEKEFEGVEPCPVCYSVLSVKTHDLPNLECKTCGNCFHSSCLYKWFASSGKNQCVICQQPWNGTRIQ
;
A
#
# COMPACT_ATOMS: atom_id res chain seq x y z
N VAL A 1 -10.43 16.46 -0.89
CA VAL A 1 -11.28 15.26 -1.07
C VAL A 1 -12.68 15.72 -1.44
N GLN A 2 -13.31 15.07 -2.41
CA GLN A 2 -14.68 15.36 -2.85
C GLN A 2 -15.45 14.05 -2.90
N GLY A 3 -16.69 14.04 -2.41
CA GLY A 3 -17.55 12.85 -2.41
C GLY A 3 -18.91 13.16 -3.04
N SER A 4 -19.47 12.20 -3.74
CA SER A 4 -20.80 12.30 -4.34
C SER A 4 -21.61 11.06 -4.01
N ILE A 5 -22.70 11.25 -3.27
CA ILE A 5 -23.64 10.18 -2.90
C ILE A 5 -24.39 9.69 -4.14
N LYS A 6 -24.68 10.59 -5.09
CA LYS A 6 -25.40 10.27 -6.33
C LYS A 6 -24.62 9.32 -7.24
N SER A 7 -23.31 9.57 -7.40
CA SER A 7 -22.43 8.70 -8.20
C SER A 7 -21.74 7.61 -7.37
N ARG A 8 -21.90 7.64 -6.04
CA ARG A 8 -21.23 6.75 -5.08
C ARG A 8 -19.71 6.72 -5.25
N GLU A 9 -19.16 7.91 -5.49
CA GLU A 9 -17.75 8.09 -5.80
C GLU A 9 -17.10 9.05 -4.81
N VAL A 10 -15.89 8.71 -4.36
CA VAL A 10 -15.03 9.59 -3.57
C VAL A 10 -13.74 9.81 -4.35
N THR A 11 -13.40 11.06 -4.60
CA THR A 11 -12.16 11.46 -5.26
C THR A 11 -11.23 12.17 -4.27
N ALA A 12 -9.96 11.82 -4.28
CA ALA A 12 -8.91 12.50 -3.55
C ALA A 12 -7.79 12.94 -4.50
N THR A 13 -7.31 14.15 -4.29
CA THR A 13 -6.17 14.70 -5.02
C THR A 13 -5.10 15.09 -4.01
N TYR A 14 -3.88 14.66 -4.26
CA TYR A 14 -2.68 15.01 -3.52
C TYR A 14 -1.78 15.83 -4.46
N LEU A 15 -1.29 16.95 -3.95
CA LEU A 15 -0.43 17.89 -4.66
C LEU A 15 0.89 17.97 -3.91
N GLN A 16 1.98 17.70 -4.60
CA GLN A 16 3.34 17.90 -4.10
C GLN A 16 4.22 18.37 -5.24
N ASP A 17 4.82 19.55 -5.08
CA ASP A 17 5.57 20.24 -6.13
C ASP A 17 4.77 20.32 -7.45
N GLU A 18 5.35 19.92 -8.56
CA GLU A 18 4.71 19.85 -9.89
C GLU A 18 3.95 18.52 -10.13
N CYS A 19 3.86 17.64 -9.14
CA CYS A 19 3.17 16.35 -9.24
C CYS A 19 1.73 16.45 -8.71
N THR A 20 0.76 16.09 -9.56
CA THR A 20 -0.64 15.92 -9.17
C THR A 20 -1.03 14.46 -9.20
N LEU A 21 -1.42 13.92 -8.04
CA LEU A 21 -1.89 12.54 -7.87
C LEU A 21 -3.37 12.56 -7.59
N SER A 22 -4.15 11.80 -8.35
CA SER A 22 -5.59 11.74 -8.16
C SER A 22 -6.08 10.31 -8.17
N ILE A 23 -6.85 9.96 -7.14
CA ILE A 23 -7.52 8.67 -7.01
C ILE A 23 -9.02 8.88 -6.91
N ALA A 24 -9.78 7.98 -7.53
CA ALA A 24 -11.22 7.89 -7.40
C ALA A 24 -11.59 6.49 -6.91
N ILE A 25 -12.41 6.43 -5.86
CA ILE A 25 -12.94 5.21 -5.29
C ILE A 25 -14.42 5.16 -5.65
N ASN A 26 -14.82 4.14 -6.42
CA ASN A 26 -16.21 3.88 -6.75
C ASN A 26 -16.76 2.77 -5.86
N VAL A 27 -17.82 3.07 -5.11
CA VAL A 27 -18.49 2.10 -4.24
C VAL A 27 -19.78 1.61 -4.93
N PRO A 28 -19.83 0.36 -5.41
CA PRO A 28 -20.97 -0.11 -6.20
C PRO A 28 -22.23 -0.29 -5.33
N PRO A 29 -23.45 -0.22 -5.92
CA PRO A 29 -24.74 -0.39 -5.24
C PRO A 29 -24.85 -1.59 -4.30
N ASN A 30 -24.28 -2.70 -4.72
CA ASN A 30 -24.32 -4.00 -4.06
C ASN A 30 -23.08 -4.30 -3.22
N PHE A 31 -22.29 -3.29 -2.83
CA PHE A 31 -21.24 -3.45 -1.84
C PHE A 31 -21.83 -4.02 -0.51
N PRO A 32 -21.22 -5.03 0.14
CA PRO A 32 -19.89 -5.60 -0.12
C PRO A 32 -19.84 -6.80 -1.09
N LEU A 33 -20.96 -7.20 -1.72
CA LEU A 33 -20.97 -8.33 -2.67
C LEU A 33 -20.15 -8.06 -3.94
N LYS A 34 -20.13 -6.80 -4.39
CA LYS A 34 -19.16 -6.30 -5.38
C LYS A 34 -18.18 -5.38 -4.67
N ASN A 35 -16.89 -5.64 -4.87
CA ASN A 35 -15.81 -4.84 -4.30
C ASN A 35 -15.84 -3.40 -4.82
N ALA A 36 -15.37 -2.48 -3.98
CA ALA A 36 -15.09 -1.11 -4.41
C ALA A 36 -13.95 -1.10 -5.46
N GLU A 37 -14.11 -0.27 -6.48
CA GLU A 37 -13.14 -0.07 -7.55
C GLU A 37 -12.32 1.20 -7.29
N VAL A 38 -11.06 1.19 -7.72
CA VAL A 38 -10.13 2.31 -7.51
C VAL A 38 -9.46 2.65 -8.84
N ASP A 39 -9.63 3.90 -9.26
CA ASP A 39 -9.19 4.46 -10.54
C ASP A 39 -8.24 5.65 -10.35
N GLY A 40 -7.27 5.77 -11.24
CA GLY A 40 -6.27 6.85 -11.24
C GLY A 40 -6.72 7.99 -12.14
N LYS A 41 -7.81 8.66 -11.80
CA LYS A 41 -8.35 9.75 -12.62
C LYS A 41 -7.39 10.95 -12.57
N LYS A 42 -6.45 11.04 -13.53
CA LYS A 42 -5.50 12.16 -13.77
C LYS A 42 -4.14 12.08 -13.04
N THR A 43 -3.66 10.90 -12.68
CA THR A 43 -2.28 10.77 -12.17
C THR A 43 -1.27 10.98 -13.30
N LEU A 44 -0.70 12.19 -13.40
CA LEU A 44 0.34 12.52 -14.39
C LEU A 44 1.73 12.33 -13.76
N GLY A 45 2.70 11.83 -14.54
CA GLY A 45 4.09 11.70 -14.08
C GLY A 45 4.40 10.55 -13.13
N ILE A 46 3.43 9.66 -12.83
CA ILE A 46 3.65 8.49 -11.98
C ILE A 46 3.73 7.20 -12.79
N PRO A 47 4.74 6.36 -12.53
CA PRO A 47 4.81 5.00 -13.08
C PRO A 47 3.57 4.16 -12.77
N GLU A 48 3.04 3.45 -13.77
CA GLU A 48 1.80 2.66 -13.65
C GLU A 48 1.86 1.60 -12.53
N ASN A 49 3.04 0.99 -12.33
CA ASN A 49 3.27 0.02 -11.26
C ASN A 49 3.04 0.61 -9.87
N ARG A 50 3.46 1.86 -9.63
CA ARG A 50 3.27 2.57 -8.36
C ARG A 50 1.79 2.80 -8.10
N PHE A 51 1.04 3.26 -9.11
CA PHE A 51 -0.40 3.41 -9.01
C PHE A 51 -1.12 2.08 -8.73
N LYS A 52 -0.72 1.00 -9.41
CA LYS A 52 -1.26 -0.36 -9.16
C LYS A 52 -1.06 -0.80 -7.71
N ARG A 53 0.10 -0.51 -7.10
CA ARG A 53 0.36 -0.80 -5.68
C ARG A 53 -0.58 -0.04 -4.75
N TRP A 54 -0.75 1.27 -4.96
CA TRP A 54 -1.66 2.09 -4.16
C TRP A 54 -3.11 1.64 -4.30
N SER A 55 -3.55 1.35 -5.54
CA SER A 55 -4.89 0.83 -5.82
C SER A 55 -5.13 -0.49 -5.08
N LEU A 56 -4.15 -1.41 -5.06
CA LEU A 56 -4.23 -2.66 -4.32
C LEU A 56 -4.39 -2.44 -2.81
N GLN A 57 -3.61 -1.54 -2.22
CA GLN A 57 -3.66 -1.23 -0.78
C GLN A 57 -5.02 -0.65 -0.37
N ILE A 58 -5.53 0.32 -1.14
CA ILE A 58 -6.84 0.94 -0.90
C ILE A 58 -7.94 -0.14 -0.94
N ARG A 59 -7.90 -1.03 -1.94
CA ARG A 59 -8.85 -2.14 -2.07
C ARG A 59 -8.75 -3.12 -0.89
N GLN A 60 -7.54 -3.40 -0.38
CA GLN A 60 -7.38 -4.28 0.77
C GLN A 60 -8.01 -3.71 2.05
N ILE A 61 -7.92 -2.40 2.26
CA ILE A 61 -8.51 -1.75 3.45
C ILE A 61 -10.03 -1.79 3.37
N ILE A 62 -10.57 -1.33 2.24
CA ILE A 62 -12.03 -1.17 2.06
C ILE A 62 -12.75 -2.51 2.04
N ASN A 63 -12.17 -3.52 1.39
CA ASN A 63 -12.87 -4.79 1.17
C ASN A 63 -12.58 -5.85 2.25
N ASN A 64 -11.45 -5.79 2.98
CA ASN A 64 -10.99 -6.93 3.79
C ASN A 64 -10.63 -6.61 5.26
N GLN A 65 -10.65 -5.35 5.71
CA GLN A 65 -10.11 -4.98 7.04
C GLN A 65 -11.02 -4.10 7.89
N ASP A 66 -12.34 -4.10 7.62
CA ASP A 66 -13.31 -3.23 8.30
C ASP A 66 -12.91 -1.74 8.30
N GLY A 67 -12.04 -1.34 7.36
CA GLY A 67 -11.52 0.00 7.26
C GLY A 67 -12.51 0.92 6.56
N THR A 68 -12.56 2.18 6.98
CA THR A 68 -13.40 3.17 6.33
C THR A 68 -12.75 3.69 5.04
N LEU A 69 -13.54 4.32 4.17
CA LEU A 69 -13.00 5.07 3.02
C LEU A 69 -11.99 6.13 3.47
N LEU A 70 -12.21 6.75 4.64
CA LEU A 70 -11.29 7.74 5.19
C LEU A 70 -9.95 7.10 5.57
N ASP A 71 -9.95 5.94 6.24
CA ASP A 71 -8.72 5.23 6.61
C ASP A 71 -7.91 4.85 5.37
N ALA A 72 -8.59 4.39 4.32
CA ALA A 72 -7.94 4.06 3.06
C ALA A 72 -7.29 5.28 2.40
N LEU A 73 -7.96 6.44 2.39
CA LEU A 73 -7.42 7.69 1.85
C LEU A 73 -6.26 8.24 2.70
N LEU A 74 -6.35 8.14 4.03
CA LEU A 74 -5.30 8.59 4.94
C LEU A 74 -4.05 7.71 4.82
N LEU A 75 -4.21 6.39 4.72
CA LEU A 75 -3.08 5.50 4.51
C LEU A 75 -2.44 5.72 3.13
N TRP A 76 -3.26 5.89 2.09
CA TRP A 76 -2.77 6.24 0.76
C TRP A 76 -1.91 7.51 0.78
N LYS A 77 -2.41 8.60 1.38
CA LYS A 77 -1.66 9.86 1.52
C LYS A 77 -0.31 9.64 2.20
N LYS A 78 -0.29 8.94 3.34
CA LYS A 78 0.96 8.69 4.08
C LYS A 78 1.93 7.80 3.29
N ASN A 79 1.43 6.79 2.57
CA ASN A 79 2.26 5.95 1.71
C ASN A 79 2.87 6.75 0.57
N VAL A 80 2.10 7.62 -0.08
CA VAL A 80 2.61 8.56 -1.07
C VAL A 80 3.74 9.39 -0.45
N GLU A 81 3.48 10.10 0.66
CA GLU A 81 4.48 10.96 1.32
C GLU A 81 5.78 10.20 1.60
N LYS A 82 5.70 8.99 2.16
CA LYS A 82 6.90 8.17 2.46
C LYS A 82 7.61 7.64 1.22
N GLU A 83 6.90 7.27 0.16
CA GLU A 83 7.55 6.91 -1.11
C GLU A 83 8.27 8.11 -1.74
N PHE A 84 7.75 9.33 -1.58
CA PHE A 84 8.43 10.56 -2.01
C PHE A 84 9.65 10.92 -1.14
N GLU A 85 9.64 10.55 0.15
CA GLU A 85 10.83 10.61 1.03
C GLU A 85 11.89 9.53 0.68
N GLY A 86 11.63 8.64 -0.28
CA GLY A 86 12.55 7.59 -0.70
C GLY A 86 12.44 6.27 0.07
N VAL A 87 11.38 6.10 0.88
CA VAL A 87 11.14 4.83 1.57
C VAL A 87 10.56 3.83 0.57
N GLU A 88 11.30 2.74 0.33
CA GLU A 88 10.84 1.66 -0.53
C GLU A 88 9.76 0.81 0.17
N PRO A 89 8.71 0.38 -0.55
CA PRO A 89 7.64 -0.43 0.03
C PRO A 89 8.11 -1.86 0.32
N CYS A 90 7.53 -2.45 1.35
CA CYS A 90 7.74 -3.85 1.70
C CYS A 90 7.36 -4.77 0.51
N PRO A 91 8.28 -5.61 -0.01
CA PRO A 91 8.00 -6.44 -1.18
C PRO A 91 6.92 -7.51 -0.98
N VAL A 92 6.57 -7.84 0.27
CA VAL A 92 5.56 -8.86 0.59
C VAL A 92 4.14 -8.30 0.48
N CYS A 93 3.91 -7.07 0.96
CA CYS A 93 2.58 -6.44 0.96
C CYS A 93 2.45 -5.28 -0.02
N TYR A 94 3.54 -4.91 -0.70
CA TYR A 94 3.64 -3.80 -1.65
C TYR A 94 3.30 -2.43 -1.05
N SER A 95 3.40 -2.27 0.27
CA SER A 95 3.08 -1.04 0.99
C SER A 95 4.26 -0.51 1.79
N VAL A 96 4.37 0.81 1.89
CA VAL A 96 5.35 1.44 2.78
C VAL A 96 4.89 1.32 4.22
N LEU A 97 3.64 1.66 4.52
CA LEU A 97 3.04 1.45 5.83
C LEU A 97 2.29 0.12 5.85
N SER A 98 2.58 -0.69 6.86
CA SER A 98 1.82 -1.91 7.12
C SER A 98 0.35 -1.56 7.33
N VAL A 99 -0.57 -2.19 6.59
CA VAL A 99 -2.01 -1.89 6.71
C VAL A 99 -2.54 -2.17 8.13
N LYS A 100 -1.93 -3.12 8.85
CA LYS A 100 -2.39 -3.52 10.19
C LYS A 100 -1.75 -2.74 11.33
N THR A 101 -0.47 -2.41 11.20
CA THR A 101 0.33 -1.86 12.31
C THR A 101 0.81 -0.44 12.05
N HIS A 102 0.67 0.05 10.81
CA HIS A 102 1.19 1.34 10.35
C HIS A 102 2.71 1.50 10.54
N ASP A 103 3.45 0.41 10.72
CA ASP A 103 4.90 0.43 10.79
C ASP A 103 5.53 0.57 9.40
N LEU A 104 6.72 1.16 9.34
CA LEU A 104 7.59 1.15 8.17
C LEU A 104 8.32 -0.19 7.99
N PRO A 105 8.81 -0.52 6.79
CA PRO A 105 9.61 -1.72 6.57
C PRO A 105 10.94 -1.54 7.29
N ASN A 106 11.13 -2.29 8.37
CA ASN A 106 12.21 -2.07 9.33
C ASN A 106 13.15 -3.26 9.47
N LEU A 107 12.94 -4.34 8.73
CA LEU A 107 13.86 -5.49 8.67
C LEU A 107 14.51 -5.54 7.29
N GLU A 108 15.79 -5.21 7.23
CA GLU A 108 16.58 -5.24 6.00
C GLU A 108 17.31 -6.58 5.87
N CYS A 109 17.22 -7.21 4.70
CA CYS A 109 18.05 -8.37 4.36
C CYS A 109 19.48 -7.93 4.03
N LYS A 110 20.47 -8.37 4.81
CA LYS A 110 21.89 -7.99 4.59
C LYS A 110 22.47 -8.48 3.26
N THR A 111 21.82 -9.45 2.61
CA THR A 111 22.28 -10.01 1.33
C THR A 111 21.80 -9.21 0.13
N CYS A 112 20.55 -8.72 0.14
CA CYS A 112 19.95 -8.04 -1.01
C CYS A 112 19.41 -6.64 -0.72
N GLY A 113 19.56 -6.11 0.49
CA GLY A 113 19.15 -4.76 0.89
C GLY A 113 17.64 -4.51 0.92
N ASN A 114 16.80 -5.52 0.67
CA ASN A 114 15.35 -5.33 0.67
C ASN A 114 14.82 -5.24 2.11
N CYS A 115 13.94 -4.27 2.35
CA CYS A 115 13.32 -4.01 3.65
C CYS A 115 11.91 -4.59 3.72
N PHE A 116 11.58 -5.20 4.85
CA PHE A 116 10.29 -5.84 5.08
C PHE A 116 9.65 -5.32 6.37
N HIS A 117 8.32 -5.26 6.41
CA HIS A 117 7.63 -5.17 7.70
C HIS A 117 7.90 -6.44 8.49
N SER A 118 8.21 -6.27 9.78
CA SER A 118 8.37 -7.40 10.71
C SER A 118 7.18 -8.37 10.61
N SER A 119 5.95 -7.84 10.64
CA SER A 119 4.73 -8.65 10.58
C SER A 119 4.53 -9.40 9.25
N CYS A 120 4.97 -8.83 8.13
CA CYS A 120 4.88 -9.46 6.81
C CYS A 120 5.89 -10.60 6.68
N LEU A 121 7.14 -10.36 7.08
CA LEU A 121 8.20 -11.35 6.97
C LEU A 121 7.95 -12.56 7.87
N TYR A 122 7.56 -12.35 9.13
CA TYR A 122 7.28 -13.46 10.04
C TYR A 122 6.08 -14.29 9.59
N LYS A 123 5.03 -13.65 9.05
CA LYS A 123 3.92 -14.40 8.44
C LYS A 123 4.39 -15.24 7.25
N TRP A 124 5.28 -14.68 6.41
CA TRP A 124 5.85 -15.42 5.29
C TRP A 124 6.65 -16.65 5.73
N PHE A 125 7.50 -16.52 6.75
CA PHE A 125 8.25 -17.66 7.30
C PHE A 125 7.30 -18.73 7.85
N ALA A 126 6.29 -18.31 8.61
CA ALA A 126 5.28 -19.22 9.15
C ALA A 126 4.51 -19.97 8.04
N SER A 127 4.14 -19.28 6.94
CA SER A 127 3.40 -19.90 5.83
C SER A 127 4.26 -20.76 4.91
N SER A 128 5.53 -20.40 4.70
CA SER A 128 6.44 -21.10 3.78
C SER A 128 7.17 -22.29 4.43
N GLY A 129 7.24 -22.32 5.77
CA GLY A 129 8.03 -23.31 6.51
C GLY A 129 9.54 -23.14 6.34
N LYS A 130 10.01 -22.02 5.76
CA LYS A 130 11.42 -21.75 5.48
C LYS A 130 11.81 -20.37 5.97
N ASN A 131 12.97 -20.29 6.62
CA ASN A 131 13.59 -19.02 7.03
C ASN A 131 14.51 -18.51 5.91
N GLN A 132 13.95 -18.21 4.74
CA GLN A 132 14.68 -17.70 3.57
C GLN A 132 14.10 -16.35 3.13
N CYS A 133 14.97 -15.42 2.70
CA CYS A 133 14.54 -14.12 2.20
C CYS A 133 13.59 -14.28 1.00
N VAL A 134 12.46 -13.58 1.02
CA VAL A 134 11.41 -13.64 -0.02
C VAL A 134 11.95 -13.27 -1.41
N ILE A 135 12.99 -12.43 -1.46
CA ILE A 135 13.54 -11.89 -2.70
C ILE A 135 14.74 -12.70 -3.20
N CYS A 136 15.80 -12.83 -2.39
CA CYS A 136 17.03 -13.51 -2.85
C CYS A 136 17.07 -15.01 -2.56
N GLN A 137 16.08 -15.56 -1.84
CA GLN A 137 15.95 -16.98 -1.47
C GLN A 137 17.12 -17.54 -0.64
N GLN A 138 18.05 -16.70 -0.19
CA GLN A 138 19.11 -17.07 0.74
C GLN A 138 18.57 -17.23 2.17
N PRO A 139 19.22 -18.03 3.03
CA PRO A 139 18.89 -18.10 4.45
C PRO A 139 18.79 -16.69 5.06
N TRP A 140 17.75 -16.44 5.85
CA TRP A 140 17.48 -15.11 6.37
C TRP A 140 18.60 -14.63 7.29
N ASN A 141 19.29 -13.58 6.87
CA ASN A 141 20.23 -12.82 7.67
C ASN A 141 19.88 -11.33 7.52
N GLY A 142 19.08 -10.81 8.46
CA GLY A 142 18.61 -9.44 8.42
C GLY A 142 18.93 -8.65 9.67
N THR A 143 18.86 -7.33 9.56
CA THR A 143 19.02 -6.40 10.69
C THR A 143 17.81 -5.49 10.79
N ARG A 144 17.52 -5.02 12.00
CA ARG A 144 16.54 -3.94 12.18
C ARG A 144 17.20 -2.62 11.83
N ILE A 145 16.56 -1.84 10.97
CA ILE A 145 16.96 -0.48 10.62
C ILE A 145 16.10 0.52 11.40
N GLN A 146 16.69 1.66 11.76
CA GLN A 146 16.05 2.74 12.52
C GLN A 146 15.29 3.68 11.59
#